data_AF-A0A920LM97-F1
#
_entry.id   AF-A0A920LM97-F1
#
_cell.length_a   1.000
_cell.length_b   1.000
_cell.length_c   1.000
_cell.angle_alpha   90.00
_cell.angle_beta   90.00
_cell.angle_gamma   90.00
#
_symmetry.space_group_name_H-M   'P 1'
#
loop_
_entity.id
_entity.type
_entity.pdbx_description
1 polymer ?
#
loop_
_entity_poly.entity_id
_entity_poly.type
_entity_poly.pdbx_seq_one_letter_code
_entity_poly.pdbx_strand_id
1 'polypeptide(L)' 'MNKENDKLYKFKTEEKLKSKKSDFFNSYLEKANNIDDKIALIKFKYKDDNQQLLNSIKNLLKKN' A
#
# COMPACT_ATOMS: atom_id res chain seq x y z
N MET A 1 2.96 33.89 -11.13
CA MET A 1 2.91 32.53 -10.54
C MET A 1 2.54 31.53 -11.61
N ASN A 2 3.43 30.57 -11.90
CA ASN A 2 3.30 29.67 -13.05
C ASN A 2 2.50 28.41 -12.65
N LYS A 3 1.18 28.45 -12.90
CA LYS A 3 0.20 27.44 -12.42
C LYS A 3 0.51 26.00 -12.83
N GLU A 4 1.26 25.78 -13.91
CA GLU A 4 1.67 24.45 -14.37
C GLU A 4 2.76 23.82 -13.50
N ASN A 5 3.72 24.63 -13.04
CA ASN A 5 4.77 24.18 -12.13
C ASN A 5 4.21 23.76 -10.76
N ASP A 6 3.17 24.47 -10.28
CA ASP A 6 2.49 24.15 -9.02
C ASP A 6 1.72 22.83 -9.10
N LYS A 7 1.06 22.55 -10.23
CA LYS A 7 0.38 21.27 -10.47
C LYS A 7 1.37 20.12 -10.53
N LEU A 8 2.45 20.27 -11.30
CA LEU A 8 3.49 19.24 -11.43
C LEU A 8 4.14 18.92 -10.07
N TYR A 9 4.40 19.94 -9.26
CA TYR A 9 4.95 19.78 -7.92
C TYR A 9 3.98 19.03 -6.99
N LYS A 10 2.68 19.36 -7.02
CA LYS A 10 1.65 18.63 -6.26
C LYS A 10 1.60 17.15 -6.66
N PHE A 11 1.54 16.84 -7.95
CA PHE A 11 1.53 15.45 -8.44
C PHE A 11 2.75 14.66 -7.95
N LYS A 12 3.96 15.22 -8.11
CA LYS A 12 5.21 14.57 -7.63
C LYS A 12 5.21 14.36 -6.11
N THR A 13 4.60 15.27 -5.35
CA THR A 13 4.55 15.19 -3.89
C THR A 13 3.57 14.12 -3.43
N GLU A 14 2.39 14.05 -4.06
CA GLU A 14 1.38 13.02 -3.83
C GLU A 14 1.90 11.63 -4.19
N GLU A 15 2.63 11.49 -5.29
CA GLU A 15 3.22 10.23 -5.73
C GLU A 15 4.31 9.75 -4.75
N LYS A 16 5.19 10.65 -4.29
CA LYS A 16 6.18 10.35 -3.25
C LYS A 16 5.53 9.93 -1.93
N LEU A 17 4.42 10.56 -1.54
CA LEU A 17 3.67 10.19 -0.34
C LEU A 17 3.04 8.80 -0.48
N LYS A 18 2.48 8.46 -1.65
CA LYS A 18 1.95 7.11 -1.94
C LYS A 18 3.05 6.04 -1.88
N SER A 19 4.21 6.31 -2.47
CA SER A 19 5.38 5.40 -2.43
C SER A 19 5.85 5.17 -0.99
N LYS A 20 6.12 6.23 -0.22
CA LYS A 20 6.53 6.10 1.20
C LYS A 20 5.52 5.31 2.03
N LYS A 21 4.23 5.52 1.80
CA LYS A 21 3.17 4.77 2.48
C LYS A 21 3.25 3.29 2.11
N SER A 22 3.41 2.94 0.83
CA SER A 22 3.56 1.55 0.40
C SER A 22 4.78 0.87 1.03
N ASP A 23 5.94 1.55 1.04
CA ASP A 23 7.17 1.01 1.61
C ASP A 23 7.02 0.76 3.11
N PHE A 24 6.38 1.69 3.83
CA PHE A 24 6.04 1.55 5.23
C PHE A 24 5.15 0.31 5.46
N PHE A 25 4.07 0.15 4.70
CA PHE A 25 3.17 -1.02 4.83
C PHE A 25 3.90 -2.34 4.56
N ASN A 26 4.74 -2.39 3.54
CA ASN A 26 5.48 -3.59 3.18
C ASN A 26 6.46 -3.98 4.30
N SER A 27 7.13 -3.00 4.93
CA SER A 27 8.05 -3.27 6.05
C SER A 27 7.37 -3.91 7.27
N TYR A 28 6.11 -3.58 7.54
CA TYR A 28 5.32 -4.21 8.60
C TYR A 28 4.84 -5.61 8.20
N LEU A 29 4.46 -5.79 6.93
CA LEU A 29 4.06 -7.08 6.38
C LEU A 29 5.18 -8.13 6.44
N GLU A 30 6.42 -7.71 6.22
CA GLU A 30 7.61 -8.56 6.34
C GLU A 30 7.94 -8.92 7.80
N LYS A 31 7.69 -8.00 8.75
CA LYS A 31 7.95 -8.21 10.18
C LYS A 31 6.84 -8.96 10.92
N ALA A 32 5.64 -9.02 10.35
CA ALA A 32 4.52 -9.73 10.94
C ALA A 32 4.82 -11.24 10.98
N ASN A 33 4.80 -11.84 12.16
CA ASN A 33 5.13 -13.26 12.34
C ASN A 33 3.90 -14.17 12.20
N ASN A 34 2.71 -13.68 12.55
CA ASN A 34 1.47 -14.44 12.43
C ASN A 34 0.74 -14.08 11.12
N ILE A 35 -0.17 -14.96 10.70
CA ILE A 35 -0.92 -14.77 9.46
C ILE A 35 -2.04 -13.72 9.63
N ASP A 36 -2.59 -13.60 10.82
CA ASP A 36 -3.71 -12.70 11.13
C ASP A 36 -3.30 -11.22 11.00
N ASP A 37 -2.14 -10.85 11.51
CA ASP A 37 -1.57 -9.51 11.38
C ASP A 37 -1.30 -9.18 9.90
N LYS A 38 -0.80 -10.15 9.13
CA LYS A 38 -0.61 -9.98 7.68
C LYS A 38 -1.95 -9.74 6.98
N ILE A 39 -3.00 -10.48 7.34
CA ILE A 39 -4.34 -10.30 6.79
C ILE A 39 -4.91 -8.91 7.17
N ALA A 40 -4.76 -8.48 8.42
CA ALA A 40 -5.21 -7.17 8.89
C ALA A 40 -4.51 -6.03 8.14
N LEU A 41 -3.19 -6.14 7.94
CA LEU A 41 -2.41 -5.16 7.17
C LEU A 41 -2.84 -5.10 5.69
N ILE A 42 -3.08 -6.25 5.06
CA ILE A 42 -3.57 -6.31 3.67
C ILE A 42 -4.97 -5.66 3.56
N LYS A 43 -5.89 -5.97 4.49
CA LYS A 43 -7.22 -5.33 4.57
C LYS A 43 -7.11 -3.82 4.72
N PHE A 44 -6.21 -3.35 5.58
CA PHE A 44 -5.99 -1.92 5.77
C PHE A 44 -5.44 -1.25 4.49
N LYS A 45 -4.48 -1.88 3.82
CA LYS A 45 -3.84 -1.36 2.61
C LYS A 45 -4.81 -1.24 1.43
N TYR A 46 -5.69 -2.23 1.25
CA TYR A 46 -6.59 -2.34 0.11
C TYR A 46 -8.07 -2.18 0.49
N LYS A 47 -8.36 -1.37 1.51
CA LYS A 47 -9.73 -1.18 2.02
C LYS A 47 -10.75 -0.75 0.95
N ASP A 48 -10.28 -0.04 -0.08
CA ASP A 48 -11.10 0.49 -1.18
C ASP A 48 -10.90 -0.30 -2.51
N ASP A 49 -10.02 -1.30 -2.53
CA ASP A 49 -9.69 -2.11 -3.71
C ASP A 49 -9.89 -3.60 -3.41
N ASN A 50 -11.13 -4.05 -3.56
CA ASN A 50 -11.55 -5.42 -3.26
C ASN A 50 -10.83 -6.47 -4.15
N GLN A 51 -10.45 -6.10 -5.37
CA GLN A 51 -9.75 -7.02 -6.27
C GLN A 51 -8.32 -7.25 -5.80
N GLN A 52 -7.58 -6.19 -5.47
CA GLN A 52 -6.24 -6.34 -4.92
C GLN A 52 -6.26 -6.99 -3.54
N LEU A 53 -7.22 -6.66 -2.69
CA LEU A 53 -7.41 -7.31 -1.39
C LEU A 53 -7.52 -8.84 -1.55
N LEU A 54 -8.43 -9.31 -2.42
CA LEU A 54 -8.64 -10.73 -2.64
C LEU A 54 -7.39 -11.43 -3.20
N ASN A 55 -6.73 -10.80 -4.18
CA ASN A 55 -5.51 -11.35 -4.78
C ASN A 55 -4.36 -11.43 -3.79
N SER A 56 -4.16 -10.40 -2.97
CA SER A 56 -3.12 -10.37 -1.94
C SER A 56 -3.36 -11.42 -0.84
N ILE A 57 -4.60 -11.60 -0.38
CA ILE A 57 -4.94 -12.66 0.58
C ILE A 57 -4.71 -14.04 -0.03
N LYS A 58 -5.17 -14.28 -1.26
CA LYS A 58 -4.94 -15.56 -1.96
C LYS A 58 -3.45 -15.88 -2.09
N ASN A 59 -2.64 -14.89 -2.45
CA ASN A 59 -1.19 -15.07 -2.60
C ASN A 59 -0.50 -15.32 -1.26
N LEU A 60 -0.96 -14.68 -0.18
CA LEU A 60 -0.46 -14.92 1.18
C LEU A 60 -0.74 -16.38 1.61
N LEU A 61 -1.97 -16.85 1.40
CA LEU A 61 -2.38 -18.21 1.79
C LEU A 61 -1.74 -19.31 0.96
N LYS A 62 -1.33 -19.03 -0.29
CA LYS A 62 -0.60 -19.99 -1.15
C LYS A 62 0.89 -20.13 -0.81
N LYS A 63 1.47 -19.14 -0.11
CA LYS A 63 2.89 -19.11 0.25
C LYS A 63 3.19 -19.78 1.59
N ASN A 64 2.18 -19.94 2.44
CA ASN A 64 2.24 -20.75 3.67
C ASN A 64 1.84 -22.19 3.35
#